data_AF-A0A1U1BK30-F1
#
_entry.id   AF-A0A1U1BK30-F1
#
_cell.length_a   1.000
_cell.length_b   1.000
_cell.length_c   1.000
_cell.angle_alpha   90.00
_cell.angle_beta   90.00
_cell.angle_gamma   90.00
#
_symmetry.space_group_name_H-M   'P 1'
#
loop_
_entity.id
_entity.type
_entity.pdbx_description
1 polymer ?
#
loop_
_entity_poly.entity_id
_entity_poly.type
_entity_poly.pdbx_seq_one_letter_code
_entity_poly.pdbx_strand_id
1 'polypeptide(L)'
;MRHEDSDNSGTPGVGRSADHHMWEVYGLYSARAQAFRDESGRALALITVRDGDRVISRSSEASAFRKCAWMDFFPRDHEPPTLIFNVLNPRLRFNGNSSIGTVEFYPGSEVFRRIQDTDPADVELLNRLGAEWDEGSGFIPYVPPPRSHVLILRRIPVSELPASNIYEDMEPFMKADWAEAVAIALRAGRREDLPEGLPRVLADAAGCLYYDPMGLIRLPGEEVRWMNGQHRGEAMRRQGVVETLVQETRTIGAPPLPGDIQRII
;
A
#
# COMPACT_ATOMS: atom_id res chain seq x y z
N MET A 1 1.80 -24.13 28.03
CA MET A 1 0.59 -23.52 28.61
C MET A 1 1.02 -22.58 29.72
N ARG A 2 0.99 -21.27 29.47
CA ARG A 2 1.02 -20.26 30.53
C ARG A 2 -0.30 -19.50 30.46
N HIS A 3 -0.86 -19.28 31.64
CA HIS A 3 -2.18 -18.75 31.91
C HIS A 3 -2.38 -17.35 31.33
N GLU A 4 -3.58 -17.11 30.84
CA GLU A 4 -4.13 -15.82 30.45
C GLU A 4 -4.22 -14.92 31.70
N ASP A 5 -3.34 -13.93 31.79
CA ASP A 5 -3.57 -12.75 32.64
C ASP A 5 -4.48 -11.79 31.87
N SER A 6 -5.76 -12.17 31.77
CA SER A 6 -6.84 -11.26 31.38
C SER A 6 -7.33 -10.56 32.65
N ASP A 7 -6.94 -9.31 32.85
CA ASP A 7 -7.62 -8.46 33.82
C ASP A 7 -9.09 -8.31 33.38
N ASN A 8 -10.00 -8.28 34.35
CA ASN A 8 -11.46 -8.31 34.21
C ASN A 8 -12.10 -7.16 33.38
N SER A 9 -11.29 -6.35 32.70
CA SER A 9 -11.68 -5.37 31.69
C SER A 9 -11.67 -5.94 30.26
N GLY A 10 -11.11 -7.15 30.07
CA GLY A 10 -10.89 -7.85 28.79
C GLY A 10 -10.07 -7.07 27.76
N THR A 11 -9.32 -6.07 28.21
CA THR A 11 -8.20 -5.49 27.46
C THR A 11 -7.02 -6.46 27.62
N PRO A 12 -6.31 -6.83 26.53
CA PRO A 12 -5.14 -7.70 26.65
C PRO A 12 -4.12 -7.13 27.63
N GLY A 13 -3.53 -7.97 28.47
CA GLY A 13 -2.46 -7.60 29.41
C GLY A 13 -1.20 -7.09 28.71
N VAL A 14 -0.24 -6.59 29.50
CA VAL A 14 1.06 -6.10 29.03
C VAL A 14 1.78 -7.17 28.19
N GLY A 15 2.35 -6.77 27.06
CA GLY A 15 3.07 -7.67 26.14
C GLY A 15 2.48 -7.73 24.74
N ARG A 16 2.91 -8.73 23.96
CA ARG A 16 2.37 -9.02 22.63
C ARG A 16 0.97 -9.64 22.74
N SER A 17 -0.04 -8.96 22.22
CA SER A 17 -1.44 -9.38 22.26
C SER A 17 -1.90 -10.09 20.99
N ALA A 18 -1.24 -9.85 19.86
CA ALA A 18 -1.54 -10.50 18.59
C ALA A 18 -0.30 -10.63 17.71
N ASP A 19 -0.31 -11.64 16.84
CA ASP A 19 0.73 -11.91 15.85
C ASP A 19 0.12 -12.63 14.64
N HIS A 20 -0.05 -11.90 13.55
CA HIS A 20 -0.70 -12.37 12.35
C HIS A 20 0.31 -12.43 11.21
N HIS A 21 0.62 -13.64 10.77
CA HIS A 21 1.42 -13.89 9.58
C HIS A 21 0.51 -13.81 8.35
N MET A 22 0.93 -13.05 7.31
CA MET A 22 0.10 -12.78 6.13
C MET A 22 -1.20 -12.06 6.49
N TRP A 23 -1.12 -11.08 7.38
CA TRP A 23 -2.23 -10.16 7.64
C TRP A 23 -2.55 -9.38 6.37
N GLU A 24 -3.80 -9.44 5.93
CA GLU A 24 -4.26 -8.77 4.73
C GLU A 24 -5.16 -7.58 5.04
N VAL A 25 -4.86 -6.46 4.40
CA VAL A 25 -5.70 -5.26 4.44
C VAL A 25 -6.40 -5.15 3.09
N TYR A 26 -7.73 -5.25 3.13
CA TYR A 26 -8.59 -5.22 1.94
C TYR A 26 -8.25 -6.28 0.87
N GLY A 27 -7.53 -7.35 1.21
CA GLY A 27 -7.08 -8.38 0.26
C GLY A 27 -6.03 -7.92 -0.76
N LEU A 28 -5.55 -6.68 -0.64
CA LEU A 28 -4.64 -6.03 -1.59
C LEU A 28 -3.19 -5.96 -1.08
N TYR A 29 -3.03 -6.01 0.22
CA TYR A 29 -1.75 -5.90 0.90
C TYR A 29 -1.57 -7.10 1.82
N SER A 30 -0.34 -7.56 1.99
CA SER A 30 0.04 -8.57 2.99
C SER A 30 1.27 -8.12 3.78
N ALA A 31 1.28 -8.39 5.07
CA ALA A 31 2.47 -8.27 5.90
C ALA A 31 2.35 -9.17 7.14
N ARG A 32 3.37 -9.16 7.99
CA ARG A 32 3.18 -9.59 9.38
C ARG A 32 2.73 -8.40 10.23
N ALA A 33 1.70 -8.58 11.05
CA ALA A 33 1.26 -7.59 12.01
C ALA A 33 1.37 -8.15 13.43
N GLN A 34 2.06 -7.43 14.30
CA GLN A 34 2.14 -7.73 15.72
C GLN A 34 1.59 -6.55 16.53
N ALA A 35 0.80 -6.85 17.55
CA ALA A 35 0.18 -5.87 18.41
C ALA A 35 0.73 -5.98 19.83
N PHE A 36 0.99 -4.83 20.46
CA PHE A 36 1.62 -4.76 21.78
C PHE A 36 0.94 -3.72 22.66
N ARG A 37 1.01 -3.97 23.97
CA ARG A 37 0.77 -2.96 25.00
C ARG A 37 1.94 -2.88 25.97
N ASP A 38 2.33 -1.67 26.31
CA ASP A 38 3.31 -1.43 27.36
C ASP A 38 2.66 -1.37 28.76
N GLU A 39 3.50 -1.22 29.77
CA GLU A 39 3.10 -1.17 31.18
C GLU A 39 2.19 0.04 31.51
N SER A 40 2.20 1.08 30.67
CA SER A 40 1.34 2.28 30.82
C SER A 40 0.00 2.14 30.08
N GLY A 41 -0.19 1.07 29.31
CA GLY A 41 -1.35 0.84 28.45
C GLY A 41 -1.22 1.43 27.05
N ARG A 42 -0.07 2.04 26.70
CA ARG A 42 0.20 2.56 25.35
C ARG A 42 0.20 1.40 24.36
N ALA A 43 -0.56 1.56 23.28
CA ALA A 43 -0.67 0.57 22.22
C ALA A 43 0.37 0.82 21.12
N LEU A 44 1.06 -0.25 20.69
CA LEU A 44 2.00 -0.22 19.57
C LEU A 44 1.66 -1.32 18.57
N ALA A 45 1.75 -1.01 17.28
CA ALA A 45 1.64 -1.99 16.21
C ALA A 45 2.96 -2.05 15.42
N LEU A 46 3.54 -3.24 15.33
CA LEU A 46 4.70 -3.53 14.50
C LEU A 46 4.24 -4.23 13.23
N ILE A 47 4.46 -3.58 12.09
CA ILE A 47 4.18 -4.13 10.79
C ILE A 47 5.49 -4.48 10.11
N THR A 48 5.74 -5.77 9.91
CA THR A 48 6.94 -6.24 9.22
C THR A 48 6.63 -6.55 7.76
N VAL A 49 7.29 -5.82 6.86
CA VAL A 49 7.19 -5.96 5.41
C VAL A 49 8.41 -6.69 4.89
N ARG A 50 8.19 -7.89 4.39
CA ARG A 50 9.21 -8.82 3.88
C ARG A 50 9.34 -8.71 2.36
N ASP A 51 10.43 -9.26 1.82
CA ASP A 51 10.47 -9.50 0.38
C ASP A 51 9.46 -10.61 0.02
N GLY A 52 8.61 -10.34 -0.98
CA GLY A 52 7.49 -11.21 -1.35
C GLY A 52 6.12 -10.81 -0.79
N ASP A 53 6.06 -9.90 0.18
CA ASP A 53 4.80 -9.31 0.64
C ASP A 53 4.14 -8.46 -0.45
N ARG A 54 2.81 -8.48 -0.49
CA ARG A 54 2.02 -7.63 -1.39
C ARG A 54 1.94 -6.24 -0.77
N VAL A 55 2.60 -5.27 -1.39
CA VAL A 55 2.69 -3.89 -0.89
C VAL A 55 2.44 -2.96 -2.06
N ILE A 56 1.52 -2.01 -1.87
CA ILE A 56 1.24 -0.98 -2.88
C ILE A 56 2.11 0.24 -2.60
N SER A 57 1.95 0.81 -1.40
CA SER A 57 2.82 1.85 -0.89
C SER A 57 2.64 1.98 0.63
N ARG A 58 3.73 2.29 1.33
CA ARG A 58 3.77 2.48 2.79
C ARG A 58 2.81 3.58 3.26
N SER A 59 2.64 4.64 2.48
CA SER A 59 1.72 5.74 2.80
C SER A 59 0.26 5.31 2.73
N SER A 60 -0.11 4.54 1.71
CA SER A 60 -1.46 3.99 1.57
C SER A 60 -1.76 2.98 2.67
N GLU A 61 -0.79 2.13 3.00
CA GLU A 61 -0.90 1.13 4.07
C GLU A 61 -1.01 1.77 5.44
N ALA A 62 -0.18 2.76 5.74
CA ALA A 62 -0.28 3.54 6.98
C ALA A 62 -1.67 4.15 7.15
N SER A 63 -2.19 4.76 6.08
CA SER A 63 -3.51 5.41 6.11
C SER A 63 -4.64 4.38 6.26
N ALA A 64 -4.55 3.25 5.57
CA ALA A 64 -5.50 2.14 5.70
C ALA A 64 -5.48 1.51 7.10
N PHE A 65 -4.28 1.27 7.64
CA PHE A 65 -4.08 0.79 9.00
C PHE A 65 -4.73 1.74 10.00
N ARG A 66 -4.41 3.04 9.93
CA ARG A 66 -4.91 4.08 10.85
C ARG A 66 -6.42 4.28 10.76
N LYS A 67 -7.00 4.14 9.57
CA LYS A 67 -8.44 4.34 9.35
C LYS A 67 -9.29 3.24 9.99
N CYS A 68 -8.92 1.97 9.86
CA CYS A 68 -9.77 0.88 10.33
C CYS A 68 -9.05 -0.42 10.71
N ALA A 69 -7.95 -0.76 10.04
CA ALA A 69 -7.39 -2.10 10.14
C ALA A 69 -6.78 -2.39 11.52
N TRP A 70 -6.44 -1.34 12.27
CA TRP A 70 -5.97 -1.46 13.66
C TRP A 70 -7.04 -2.01 14.63
N MET A 71 -8.34 -1.84 14.33
CA MET A 71 -9.43 -2.31 15.19
C MET A 71 -9.48 -3.84 15.28
N ASP A 72 -8.91 -4.55 14.30
CA ASP A 72 -8.76 -6.01 14.32
C ASP A 72 -7.87 -6.47 15.48
N PHE A 73 -6.95 -5.61 15.92
CA PHE A 73 -5.97 -5.90 16.97
C PHE A 73 -6.26 -5.20 18.30
N PHE A 74 -6.91 -4.03 18.26
CA PHE A 74 -7.25 -3.23 19.44
C PHE A 74 -8.75 -2.87 19.45
N PRO A 75 -9.67 -3.85 19.44
CA PRO A 75 -11.11 -3.60 19.25
C PRO A 75 -11.78 -2.80 20.38
N ARG A 76 -11.08 -2.56 21.49
CA ARG A 76 -11.58 -1.85 22.67
C ARG A 76 -10.97 -0.45 22.84
N ASP A 77 -10.00 -0.08 22.02
CA ASP A 77 -9.39 1.24 22.12
C ASP A 77 -10.23 2.27 21.36
N HIS A 78 -10.11 3.52 21.79
CA HIS A 78 -10.77 4.67 21.15
C HIS A 78 -9.84 5.41 20.20
N GLU A 79 -8.54 5.10 20.24
CA GLU A 79 -7.51 5.72 19.40
C GLU A 79 -6.59 4.64 18.79
N PRO A 80 -6.10 4.84 17.56
CA PRO A 80 -5.21 3.88 16.94
C PRO A 80 -3.81 3.89 17.57
N PRO A 81 -3.09 2.75 17.56
CA PRO A 81 -1.79 2.61 18.20
C PRO A 81 -0.70 3.45 17.52
N THR A 82 0.46 3.57 18.17
CA THR A 82 1.70 3.97 17.48
C THR A 82 2.02 2.91 16.42
N LEU A 83 2.11 3.33 15.16
CA LEU A 83 2.42 2.44 14.04
C LEU A 83 3.91 2.49 13.72
N ILE A 84 4.56 1.32 13.78
CA ILE A 84 5.98 1.14 13.48
C ILE A 84 6.11 0.13 12.35
N PHE A 85 6.83 0.50 11.30
CA PHE A 85 7.19 -0.40 10.21
C PHE A 85 8.59 -0.98 10.42
N ASN A 86 8.72 -2.29 10.20
CA ASN A 86 10.00 -2.98 9.97
C ASN A 86 10.06 -3.42 8.50
N VAL A 87 10.78 -2.69 7.66
CA VAL A 87 10.83 -2.92 6.22
C VAL A 87 12.10 -3.68 5.86
N LEU A 88 11.97 -5.00 5.79
CA LEU A 88 13.02 -5.91 5.39
C LEU A 88 13.16 -5.98 3.87
N ASN A 89 12.08 -5.67 3.13
CA ASN A 89 12.11 -5.58 1.67
C ASN A 89 13.07 -4.46 1.19
N PRO A 90 14.20 -4.78 0.53
CA PRO A 90 15.20 -3.80 0.14
C PRO A 90 14.67 -2.71 -0.82
N ARG A 91 13.65 -3.02 -1.62
CA ARG A 91 13.04 -2.09 -2.59
C ARG A 91 12.15 -1.04 -1.93
N LEU A 92 11.74 -1.31 -0.70
CA LEU A 92 10.80 -0.49 0.06
C LEU A 92 11.46 0.15 1.28
N ARG A 93 12.79 0.06 1.42
CA ARG A 93 13.53 0.65 2.53
C ARG A 93 13.32 2.17 2.60
N PHE A 94 13.53 2.74 3.79
CA PHE A 94 13.50 4.18 3.98
C PHE A 94 14.66 4.83 3.23
N ASN A 95 14.53 6.11 2.88
CA ASN A 95 15.65 6.88 2.34
C ASN A 95 16.69 7.04 3.46
N GLY A 96 17.65 6.11 3.53
CA GLY A 96 18.60 5.98 4.63
C GLY A 96 18.96 4.51 4.92
N ASN A 97 19.71 4.27 6.01
CA ASN A 97 20.15 2.92 6.39
C ASN A 97 19.17 2.19 7.33
N SER A 98 18.16 2.86 7.89
CA SER A 98 17.22 2.23 8.82
C SER A 98 16.18 1.36 8.08
N SER A 99 15.88 0.20 8.64
CA SER A 99 14.72 -0.62 8.27
C SER A 99 13.54 -0.40 9.19
N ILE A 100 13.68 0.36 10.29
CA ILE A 100 12.65 0.51 11.31
C ILE A 100 12.21 1.98 11.38
N GLY A 101 10.93 2.23 11.10
CA GLY A 101 10.40 3.58 10.93
C GLY A 101 9.07 3.77 11.63
N THR A 102 8.96 4.82 12.43
CA THR A 102 7.71 5.22 13.08
C THR A 102 6.92 6.12 12.15
N VAL A 103 5.65 5.80 11.98
CA VAL A 103 4.75 6.55 11.11
C VAL A 103 4.19 7.76 11.86
N GLU A 104 4.28 8.92 11.24
CA GLU A 104 3.63 10.14 11.70
C GLU A 104 2.42 10.46 10.81
N PHE A 105 1.29 10.78 11.45
CA PHE A 105 0.06 11.23 10.81
C PHE A 105 -0.16 12.73 11.07
N TYR A 106 -0.96 13.39 10.24
CA TYR A 106 -1.43 14.72 10.59
C TYR A 106 -2.27 14.68 11.88
N PRO A 107 -2.13 15.67 12.79
CA PRO A 107 -2.89 15.68 14.04
C PRO A 107 -4.39 15.53 13.80
N GLY A 108 -5.01 14.54 14.46
CA GLY A 108 -6.45 14.27 14.35
C GLY A 108 -6.90 13.63 13.02
N SER A 109 -5.98 13.09 12.21
CA SER A 109 -6.31 12.50 10.92
C SER A 109 -5.66 11.13 10.69
N GLU A 110 -6.25 10.37 9.79
CA GLU A 110 -5.73 9.16 9.16
C GLU A 110 -4.72 9.42 8.03
N VAL A 111 -4.55 10.69 7.63
CA VAL A 111 -3.66 11.06 6.54
C VAL A 111 -2.20 10.93 6.97
N PHE A 112 -1.49 10.03 6.30
CA PHE A 112 -0.04 9.86 6.41
C PHE A 112 0.71 11.18 6.19
N ARG A 113 1.62 11.52 7.09
CA ARG A 113 2.49 12.70 6.98
C ARG A 113 3.91 12.32 6.55
N ARG A 114 4.58 11.46 7.30
CA ARG A 114 5.95 10.98 7.02
C ARG A 114 6.30 9.73 7.82
N ILE A 115 7.44 9.11 7.49
CA ILE A 115 8.09 8.10 8.31
C ILE A 115 9.43 8.66 8.77
N GLN A 116 9.72 8.52 10.06
CA GLN A 116 11.01 8.86 10.65
C GLN A 116 11.64 7.62 11.28
N ASP A 117 12.94 7.66 11.53
CA ASP A 117 13.60 6.60 12.30
C ASP A 117 12.88 6.42 13.65
N THR A 118 12.70 5.17 14.03
CA THR A 118 12.02 4.83 15.30
C THR A 118 12.93 5.17 16.47
N ASP A 119 12.34 5.73 17.52
CA ASP A 119 13.05 6.00 18.77
C ASP A 119 13.68 4.70 19.29
N PRO A 120 14.99 4.67 19.60
CA PRO A 120 15.64 3.50 20.19
C PRO A 120 14.91 2.96 21.43
N ALA A 121 14.29 3.82 22.24
CA ALA A 121 13.51 3.40 23.40
C ALA A 121 12.28 2.56 23.01
N ASP A 122 11.62 2.88 21.89
CA ASP A 122 10.49 2.10 21.37
C ASP A 122 10.97 0.75 20.81
N VAL A 123 12.18 0.68 20.22
CA VAL A 123 12.79 -0.58 19.78
C VAL A 123 13.14 -1.48 20.98
N GLU A 124 13.76 -0.92 22.02
CA GLU A 124 14.05 -1.64 23.27
C GLU A 124 12.78 -2.13 23.97
N LEU A 125 11.74 -1.29 24.00
CA LEU A 125 10.43 -1.66 24.52
C LEU A 125 9.85 -2.85 23.73
N LEU A 126 9.80 -2.78 22.40
CA LEU A 126 9.30 -3.87 21.57
C LEU A 126 10.09 -5.17 21.78
N ASN A 127 11.42 -5.10 21.92
CA ASN A 127 12.25 -6.25 22.30
C ASN A 127 11.84 -6.86 23.65
N ARG A 128 11.64 -6.02 24.69
CA ARG A 128 11.16 -6.48 26.01
C ARG A 128 9.77 -7.11 25.94
N LEU A 129 8.89 -6.58 25.09
CA LEU A 129 7.53 -7.09 24.89
C LEU A 129 7.48 -8.33 23.98
N GLY A 130 8.63 -8.80 23.48
CA GLY A 130 8.74 -10.03 22.69
C GLY A 130 8.45 -9.84 21.20
N ALA A 131 8.74 -8.67 20.66
CA ALA A 131 8.63 -8.42 19.22
C ALA A 131 9.56 -9.33 18.43
N GLU A 132 9.01 -9.93 17.39
CA GLU A 132 9.81 -10.67 16.42
C GLU A 132 10.13 -9.78 15.22
N TRP A 133 11.43 -9.57 15.00
CA TRP A 133 11.97 -8.70 13.95
C TRP A 133 12.33 -9.44 12.65
N ASP A 134 12.11 -10.77 12.66
CA ASP A 134 12.41 -11.75 11.61
C ASP A 134 13.89 -12.13 11.43
N GLU A 135 14.57 -12.59 12.48
CA GLU A 135 15.71 -13.53 12.43
C GLU A 135 15.57 -14.64 13.49
N GLY A 136 15.81 -15.92 13.13
CA GLY A 136 15.77 -17.07 14.05
C GLY A 136 16.07 -18.42 13.37
N SER A 137 16.72 -19.35 14.08
CA SER A 137 17.43 -20.56 13.57
C SER A 137 16.58 -21.68 12.92
N GLY A 138 15.27 -21.47 12.72
CA GLY A 138 14.38 -22.32 11.92
C GLY A 138 14.06 -21.75 10.53
N PHE A 139 14.76 -20.68 10.14
CA PHE A 139 14.55 -19.97 8.88
C PHE A 139 14.92 -20.83 7.67
N ILE A 140 13.93 -21.13 6.83
CA ILE A 140 14.15 -21.44 5.42
C ILE A 140 14.12 -20.09 4.70
N PRO A 141 15.24 -19.61 4.12
CA PRO A 141 15.20 -18.45 3.24
C PRO A 141 14.13 -18.67 2.19
N TYR A 142 13.14 -17.78 2.16
CA TYR A 142 12.27 -17.71 1.00
C TYR A 142 13.17 -17.34 -0.17
N VAL A 143 13.49 -18.33 -0.99
CA VAL A 143 13.97 -18.11 -2.34
C VAL A 143 12.69 -17.77 -3.10
N PRO A 144 12.43 -16.48 -3.43
CA PRO A 144 11.29 -16.16 -4.25
C PRO A 144 11.37 -17.04 -5.50
N PRO A 145 10.27 -17.67 -5.94
CA PRO A 145 10.28 -18.30 -7.23
C PRO A 145 10.80 -17.23 -8.22
N PRO A 146 11.67 -17.60 -9.17
CA PRO A 146 12.21 -16.66 -10.13
C PRO A 146 11.08 -15.78 -10.64
N ARG A 147 11.26 -14.47 -10.54
CA ARG A 147 10.22 -13.51 -10.91
C ARG A 147 9.69 -13.91 -12.27
N SER A 148 8.44 -14.33 -12.29
CA SER A 148 7.78 -14.72 -13.51
C SER A 148 7.15 -13.51 -14.20
N HIS A 149 7.06 -12.35 -13.51
CA HIS A 149 6.36 -11.18 -14.01
C HIS A 149 7.14 -9.87 -13.81
N VAL A 150 6.76 -8.86 -14.60
CA VAL A 150 7.23 -7.48 -14.59
C VAL A 150 6.05 -6.52 -14.64
N LEU A 151 6.25 -5.32 -14.09
CA LEU A 151 5.31 -4.23 -14.20
C LEU A 151 5.77 -3.30 -15.32
N ILE A 152 4.86 -2.90 -16.20
CA ILE A 152 5.16 -2.02 -17.34
C ILE A 152 4.17 -0.88 -17.30
N LEU A 153 4.66 0.35 -17.18
CA LEU A 153 3.86 1.55 -17.44
C LEU A 153 3.64 1.65 -18.94
N ARG A 154 2.37 1.71 -19.35
CA ARG A 154 1.95 1.72 -20.74
C ARG A 154 0.88 2.77 -20.97
N ARG A 155 1.00 3.47 -22.09
CA ARG A 155 -0.08 4.27 -22.67
C ARG A 155 -0.98 3.36 -23.50
N ILE A 156 -2.27 3.32 -23.19
CA ILE A 156 -3.25 2.54 -23.94
C ILE A 156 -4.49 3.37 -24.28
N PRO A 157 -5.22 3.02 -25.35
CA PRO A 157 -6.59 3.47 -25.55
C PRO A 157 -7.48 3.07 -24.38
N VAL A 158 -8.36 3.97 -23.94
CA VAL A 158 -9.38 3.67 -22.91
C VAL A 158 -10.34 2.57 -23.38
N SER A 159 -10.52 2.42 -24.70
CA SER A 159 -11.28 1.32 -25.31
C SER A 159 -10.63 -0.06 -25.12
N GLU A 160 -9.34 -0.14 -24.80
CA GLU A 160 -8.67 -1.41 -24.45
C GLU A 160 -8.86 -1.80 -22.99
N LEU A 161 -9.41 -0.92 -22.14
CA LEU A 161 -9.68 -1.25 -20.75
C LEU A 161 -10.75 -2.33 -20.65
N PRO A 162 -10.59 -3.33 -19.76
CA PRO A 162 -11.62 -4.33 -19.53
C PRO A 162 -12.95 -3.70 -19.10
N ALA A 163 -14.03 -4.47 -19.24
CA ALA A 163 -15.31 -4.07 -18.68
C ALA A 163 -15.18 -3.82 -17.18
N SER A 164 -15.71 -2.69 -16.71
CA SER A 164 -15.67 -2.32 -15.29
C SER A 164 -16.85 -2.95 -14.56
N ASN A 165 -16.61 -3.46 -13.34
CA ASN A 165 -17.68 -3.87 -12.44
C ASN A 165 -17.87 -2.77 -11.39
N ILE A 166 -18.90 -1.95 -11.55
CA ILE A 166 -19.14 -0.78 -10.70
C ILE A 166 -20.04 -1.17 -9.53
N TYR A 167 -19.44 -1.25 -8.34
CA TYR A 167 -20.12 -1.61 -7.09
C TYR A 167 -20.14 -0.47 -6.07
N GLU A 168 -19.51 0.67 -6.37
CA GLU A 168 -19.50 1.86 -5.50
C GLU A 168 -20.16 3.04 -6.21
N ASP A 169 -20.52 4.05 -5.43
CA ASP A 169 -20.96 5.34 -5.96
C ASP A 169 -19.86 5.96 -6.84
N MET A 170 -20.28 6.37 -8.04
CA MET A 170 -19.39 6.98 -9.03
C MET A 170 -19.18 8.47 -8.81
N GLU A 171 -20.04 9.16 -8.03
CA GLU A 171 -19.91 10.61 -7.82
C GLU A 171 -18.50 11.05 -7.42
N PRO A 172 -17.80 10.40 -6.45
CA PRO A 172 -16.45 10.81 -6.07
C PRO A 172 -15.45 10.72 -7.23
N PHE A 173 -15.58 9.71 -8.08
CA PHE A 173 -14.71 9.47 -9.23
C PHE A 173 -15.01 10.39 -10.41
N MET A 174 -16.22 10.94 -10.48
CA MET A 174 -16.64 11.88 -11.53
C MET A 174 -16.27 13.34 -11.23
N LYS A 175 -15.76 13.65 -10.02
CA LYS A 175 -15.41 15.03 -9.63
C LYS A 175 -14.24 15.62 -10.41
N ALA A 176 -13.29 14.80 -10.84
CA ALA A 176 -12.18 15.25 -11.66
C ALA A 176 -12.61 15.29 -13.13
N ASP A 177 -12.13 16.29 -13.87
CA ASP A 177 -12.10 16.26 -15.33
C ASP A 177 -10.94 15.35 -15.75
N TRP A 178 -11.26 14.08 -16.01
CA TRP A 178 -10.30 13.07 -16.42
C TRP A 178 -9.78 13.31 -17.84
N ALA A 179 -10.54 13.96 -18.72
CA ALA A 179 -10.05 14.29 -20.05
C ALA A 179 -8.92 15.32 -19.95
N GLU A 180 -9.11 16.35 -19.14
CA GLU A 180 -8.08 17.35 -18.86
C GLU A 180 -6.90 16.75 -18.07
N ALA A 181 -7.16 16.03 -16.99
CA ALA A 181 -6.11 15.46 -16.14
C ALA A 181 -5.21 14.49 -16.92
N VAL A 182 -5.79 13.64 -17.77
CA VAL A 182 -5.01 12.70 -18.59
C VAL A 182 -4.24 13.43 -19.68
N ALA A 183 -4.82 14.46 -20.32
CA ALA A 183 -4.10 15.28 -21.29
C ALA A 183 -2.88 15.99 -20.67
N ILE A 184 -3.03 16.51 -19.44
CA ILE A 184 -1.94 17.12 -18.66
C ILE A 184 -0.85 16.08 -18.39
N ALA A 185 -1.22 14.92 -17.86
CA ALA A 185 -0.26 13.86 -17.56
C ALA A 185 0.49 13.41 -18.81
N LEU A 186 -0.21 13.05 -19.88
CA LEU A 186 0.41 12.60 -21.12
C LEU A 186 1.35 13.66 -21.74
N ARG A 187 1.03 14.96 -21.59
CA ARG A 187 1.91 16.06 -22.03
C ARG A 187 3.16 16.18 -21.14
N ALA A 188 3.01 16.02 -19.83
CA ALA A 188 4.14 16.05 -18.89
C ALA A 188 5.10 14.87 -19.12
N GLY A 189 4.57 13.69 -19.49
CA GLY A 189 5.36 12.49 -19.77
C GLY A 189 5.89 11.78 -18.52
N ARG A 190 6.09 12.51 -17.42
CA ARG A 190 6.47 12.03 -16.09
C ARG A 190 5.90 12.93 -15.00
N ARG A 191 5.87 12.43 -13.77
CA ARG A 191 5.24 13.13 -12.63
C ARG A 191 5.90 14.46 -12.31
N GLU A 192 7.23 14.53 -12.35
CA GLU A 192 7.99 15.73 -11.94
C GLU A 192 7.76 16.92 -12.88
N ASP A 193 7.25 16.65 -14.08
CA ASP A 193 7.04 17.65 -15.13
C ASP A 193 5.56 18.12 -15.18
N LEU A 194 4.75 17.75 -14.18
CA LEU A 194 3.37 18.24 -14.06
C LEU A 194 3.34 19.75 -13.79
N PRO A 195 2.44 20.52 -14.44
CA PRO A 195 2.35 21.96 -14.23
C PRO A 195 2.06 22.34 -12.78
N GLU A 196 2.77 23.36 -12.29
CA GLU A 196 2.47 23.99 -11.00
C GLU A 196 1.20 24.85 -11.10
N GLY A 197 0.50 25.04 -9.96
CA GLY A 197 -0.67 25.92 -9.87
C GLY A 197 -1.98 25.35 -10.42
N LEU A 198 -2.03 24.07 -10.79
CA LEU A 198 -3.28 23.39 -11.15
C LEU A 198 -4.25 23.35 -9.96
N PRO A 199 -5.58 23.40 -10.21
CA PRO A 199 -6.57 23.09 -9.19
C PRO A 199 -6.27 21.73 -8.56
N ARG A 200 -6.36 21.63 -7.23
CA ARG A 200 -5.95 20.43 -6.48
C ARG A 200 -6.53 19.13 -7.03
N VAL A 201 -7.83 19.12 -7.38
CA VAL A 201 -8.51 17.94 -7.93
C VAL A 201 -7.89 17.48 -9.25
N LEU A 202 -7.50 18.41 -10.13
CA LEU A 202 -6.82 18.11 -11.39
C LEU A 202 -5.37 17.66 -11.18
N ALA A 203 -4.65 18.30 -10.25
CA ALA A 203 -3.28 17.92 -9.91
C ALA A 203 -3.23 16.49 -9.34
N ASP A 204 -4.14 16.16 -8.43
CA ASP A 204 -4.26 14.84 -7.82
C ASP A 204 -4.62 13.78 -8.89
N ALA A 205 -5.59 14.08 -9.77
CA ALA A 205 -6.00 13.16 -10.85
C ALA A 205 -4.91 12.95 -11.92
N ALA A 206 -4.18 14.00 -12.31
CA ALA A 206 -3.07 13.87 -13.26
C ALA A 206 -1.88 13.14 -12.63
N GLY A 207 -1.56 13.46 -11.38
CA GLY A 207 -0.48 12.82 -10.62
C GLY A 207 -0.72 11.34 -10.41
N CYS A 208 -1.96 10.93 -10.14
CA CYS A 208 -2.26 9.54 -9.80
C CYS A 208 -1.93 8.58 -10.96
N LEU A 209 -1.95 9.05 -12.21
CA LEU A 209 -1.56 8.25 -13.37
C LEU A 209 -0.09 7.79 -13.35
N TYR A 210 0.75 8.41 -12.51
CA TYR A 210 2.15 8.05 -12.32
C TYR A 210 2.42 7.39 -10.97
N TYR A 211 1.87 7.91 -9.86
CA TYR A 211 2.17 7.38 -8.53
C TYR A 211 1.26 6.23 -8.08
N ASP A 212 0.07 6.12 -8.67
CA ASP A 212 -0.92 5.06 -8.42
C ASP A 212 -1.69 4.75 -9.72
N PRO A 213 -1.00 4.27 -10.77
CA PRO A 213 -1.63 4.01 -12.06
C PRO A 213 -2.72 2.93 -11.94
N MET A 214 -3.67 2.97 -12.87
CA MET A 214 -4.62 1.87 -13.04
C MET A 214 -3.89 0.58 -13.38
N GLY A 215 -4.18 -0.49 -12.65
CA GLY A 215 -3.49 -1.77 -12.74
C GLY A 215 -4.25 -2.78 -13.61
N LEU A 216 -3.56 -3.40 -14.56
CA LEU A 216 -4.08 -4.48 -15.39
C LEU A 216 -3.20 -5.74 -15.27
N ILE A 217 -3.82 -6.92 -15.32
CA ILE A 217 -3.13 -8.20 -15.40
C ILE A 217 -3.28 -8.72 -16.82
N ARG A 218 -2.14 -9.00 -17.48
CA ARG A 218 -2.08 -9.54 -18.85
C ARG A 218 -1.18 -10.77 -18.87
N LEU A 219 -1.78 -11.94 -18.66
CA LEU A 219 -1.10 -13.22 -18.69
C LEU A 219 -1.32 -13.94 -20.04
N PRO A 220 -0.35 -14.74 -20.51
CA PRO A 220 -0.49 -15.49 -21.77
C PRO A 220 -1.72 -16.41 -21.74
N GLY A 221 -2.60 -16.26 -22.73
CA GLY A 221 -3.80 -17.09 -22.87
C GLY A 221 -4.97 -16.70 -21.96
N GLU A 222 -4.83 -15.64 -21.16
CA GLU A 222 -5.91 -15.11 -20.30
C GLU A 222 -6.49 -13.81 -20.87
N GLU A 223 -7.75 -13.55 -20.56
CA GLU A 223 -8.34 -12.23 -20.78
C GLU A 223 -7.68 -11.19 -19.86
N VAL A 224 -7.55 -9.97 -20.37
CA VAL A 224 -7.03 -8.85 -19.58
C VAL A 224 -8.05 -8.52 -18.49
N ARG A 225 -7.58 -8.39 -17.26
CA ARG A 225 -8.44 -8.09 -16.10
C ARG A 225 -7.89 -6.99 -15.23
N TRP A 226 -8.79 -6.33 -14.53
CA TRP A 226 -8.47 -5.30 -13.56
C TRP A 226 -7.68 -5.87 -12.37
N MET A 227 -6.63 -5.16 -11.97
CA MET A 227 -5.97 -5.30 -10.68
C MET A 227 -6.43 -4.20 -9.72
N ASN A 228 -6.53 -2.95 -10.20
CA ASN A 228 -7.07 -1.82 -9.46
C ASN A 228 -7.65 -0.76 -10.41
N GLY A 229 -8.33 0.25 -9.87
CA GLY A 229 -8.64 1.48 -10.62
C GLY A 229 -9.79 1.40 -11.62
N GLN A 230 -10.62 0.34 -11.57
CA GLN A 230 -11.73 0.17 -12.52
C GLN A 230 -12.76 1.30 -12.50
N HIS A 231 -13.01 1.95 -11.35
CA HIS A 231 -13.88 3.13 -11.25
C HIS A 231 -13.27 4.36 -11.92
N ARG A 232 -11.94 4.54 -11.84
CA ARG A 232 -11.23 5.59 -12.60
C ARG A 232 -11.34 5.32 -14.10
N GLY A 233 -11.13 4.06 -14.51
CA GLY A 233 -11.26 3.65 -15.90
C GLY A 233 -12.66 3.87 -16.46
N GLU A 234 -13.68 3.61 -15.65
CA GLU A 234 -15.07 3.88 -16.01
C GLU A 234 -15.39 5.39 -16.04
N ALA A 235 -14.87 6.18 -15.10
CA ALA A 235 -15.03 7.63 -15.12
C ALA A 235 -14.41 8.22 -16.40
N MET A 236 -13.20 7.78 -16.76
CA MET A 236 -12.55 8.12 -18.03
C MET A 236 -13.41 7.75 -19.25
N ARG A 237 -13.99 6.55 -19.26
CA ARG A 237 -14.88 6.10 -20.33
C ARG A 237 -16.12 6.99 -20.45
N ARG A 238 -16.78 7.32 -19.34
CA ARG A 238 -17.95 8.21 -19.29
C ARG A 238 -17.66 9.64 -19.72
N GLN A 239 -16.44 10.11 -19.47
CA GLN A 239 -15.98 11.45 -19.85
C GLN A 239 -15.34 11.50 -21.25
N GLY A 240 -15.33 10.40 -22.00
CA GLY A 240 -14.84 10.37 -23.38
C GLY A 240 -13.32 10.47 -23.52
N VAL A 241 -12.56 10.07 -22.49
CA VAL A 241 -11.10 10.01 -22.56
C VAL A 241 -10.68 8.97 -23.59
N VAL A 242 -9.74 9.33 -24.46
CA VAL A 242 -9.33 8.49 -25.60
C VAL A 242 -8.20 7.53 -25.21
N GLU A 243 -7.18 8.02 -24.52
CA GLU A 243 -6.01 7.25 -24.09
C GLU A 243 -5.68 7.58 -22.65
N THR A 244 -4.97 6.68 -21.97
CA THR A 244 -4.60 6.82 -20.56
C THR A 244 -3.31 6.06 -20.25
N LEU A 245 -2.83 6.18 -19.02
CA LEU A 245 -1.70 5.41 -18.49
C LEU A 245 -2.20 4.28 -17.59
N VAL A 246 -1.65 3.09 -17.80
CA VAL A 246 -1.87 1.91 -16.98
C VAL A 246 -0.54 1.27 -16.60
N GLN A 247 -0.55 0.54 -15.50
CA GLN A 247 0.51 -0.39 -15.15
C GLN A 247 0.05 -1.80 -15.45
N GLU A 248 0.72 -2.48 -16.38
CA GLU A 248 0.42 -3.86 -16.74
C GLU A 248 1.39 -4.83 -16.06
N THR A 249 0.83 -5.86 -15.39
CA THR A 249 1.56 -7.05 -14.96
C THR A 249 1.67 -8.02 -16.13
N ARG A 250 2.89 -8.32 -16.58
CA ARG A 250 3.18 -9.25 -17.69
C ARG A 250 4.24 -10.26 -17.34
N THR A 251 4.29 -11.40 -18.04
CA THR A 251 5.37 -12.39 -17.88
C THR A 251 6.74 -11.83 -18.30
N ILE A 252 7.81 -12.19 -17.60
CA ILE A 252 9.18 -11.83 -18.02
C ILE A 252 9.48 -12.42 -19.40
N GLY A 253 10.00 -11.58 -20.30
CA GLY A 253 10.29 -11.97 -21.67
C GLY A 253 9.10 -11.87 -22.62
N ALA A 254 7.92 -11.44 -22.14
CA ALA A 254 6.83 -11.05 -23.02
C ALA A 254 7.32 -9.94 -23.98
N PRO A 255 6.94 -10.01 -25.27
CA PRO A 255 7.32 -8.98 -26.23
C PRO A 255 6.76 -7.62 -25.81
N PRO A 256 7.43 -6.52 -26.15
CA PRO A 256 6.90 -5.18 -25.90
C PRO A 256 5.59 -4.98 -26.65
N LEU A 257 4.67 -4.25 -26.05
CA LEU A 257 3.42 -3.84 -26.69
C LEU A 257 3.48 -2.36 -27.10
N PRO A 258 2.70 -1.95 -28.12
CA PRO A 258 2.59 -0.54 -28.48
C PRO A 258 2.20 0.31 -27.27
N GLY A 259 2.93 1.40 -27.06
CA GLY A 259 2.70 2.33 -25.94
C GLY A 259 3.44 1.96 -24.65
N ASP A 260 4.29 0.94 -24.63
CA ASP A 260 5.16 0.67 -23.49
C ASP A 260 6.11 1.86 -23.27
N ILE A 261 6.12 2.42 -22.06
CA ILE A 261 6.92 3.61 -21.70
C ILE A 261 8.11 3.19 -20.84
N GLN A 262 7.84 2.51 -19.73
CA GLN A 262 8.85 2.21 -18.72
C GLN A 262 8.58 0.86 -18.07
N ARG A 263 9.65 0.06 -17.93
CA ARG A 263 9.64 -1.14 -17.10
C ARG A 263 9.91 -0.75 -15.65
N ILE A 264 8.99 -1.12 -14.77
CA ILE A 264 9.08 -0.95 -13.32
C ILE A 264 9.54 -2.31 -12.77
N ILE A 265 10.79 -2.39 -12.30
CA ILE A 265 11.41 -3.65 -11.85
C ILE A 265 11.20 -3.85 -10.35
#